data_AF-A0A3M1SNI7-F1
#
_entry.id   AF-A0A3M1SNI7-F1
#
_cell.length_a   1.000
_cell.length_b   1.000
_cell.length_c   1.000
_cell.angle_alpha   90.00
_cell.angle_beta   90.00
_cell.angle_gamma   90.00
#
_symmetry.space_group_name_H-M   'P 1'
#
loop_
_entity.id
_entity.type
_entity.pdbx_description
1 polymer ?
#
loop_
_entity_poly.entity_id
_entity_poly.type
_entity_poly.pdbx_seq_one_letter_code
_entity_poly.pdbx_strand_id
1 'polypeptide(L)'
;DKACDLVSSISRWLDEPLSDGSLIPTYLLSSFVRQHVKVALGGDGGDEIFAGYPMYFGHRLAKIYEKLPSLIRKSVIEPLVYSLPVSTRNLSFDYKAKRFVSASEYDLVARHHLWFGSFSLKEQELLLNRDILQHTDGDIYEIARQSLKDCDAIEEIEKTQFLDMKFYLAEDILAKVDRASMAVSLEVRAPMLDWRIQEFVAKLPLKYKLRNGSGKIILKNAMKKYLPAEILNRPKKGFGMPIARWLNGSLRDLVDDLLNPARLKRQGFFNEQFVQRLIEEHRSGKASHHKQIWTLLIFQLWFDEFLV
;
A
#
# COMPACT_ATOMS: atom_id res chain seq x y z
N ASP A 1 12.36 -5.43 -20.10
CA ASP A 1 10.91 -5.18 -19.95
C ASP A 1 10.76 -3.67 -20.04
N LYS A 2 10.10 -3.12 -21.09
CA LYS A 2 10.10 -1.67 -21.37
C LYS A 2 9.56 -0.83 -20.20
N ALA A 3 8.72 -1.42 -19.36
CA ALA A 3 8.19 -0.74 -18.18
C ALA A 3 9.27 -0.51 -17.10
N CYS A 4 10.31 -1.33 -17.07
CA CYS A 4 11.43 -1.20 -16.12
C CYS A 4 12.29 0.03 -16.41
N ASP A 5 12.39 0.42 -17.68
CA ASP A 5 13.21 1.56 -18.12
C ASP A 5 12.62 2.89 -17.62
N LEU A 6 11.33 2.90 -17.22
CA LEU A 6 10.64 4.07 -16.68
C LEU A 6 10.91 4.32 -15.19
N VAL A 7 11.55 3.37 -14.49
CA VAL A 7 11.76 3.48 -13.03
C VAL A 7 12.55 4.73 -12.66
N SER A 8 13.60 5.05 -13.41
CA SER A 8 14.39 6.26 -13.18
C SER A 8 13.65 7.57 -13.50
N SER A 9 12.52 7.50 -14.20
CA SER A 9 11.68 8.68 -14.48
C SER A 9 10.63 8.94 -13.40
N ILE A 10 10.45 8.01 -12.45
CA ILE A 10 9.42 8.11 -11.41
C ILE A 10 9.57 9.39 -10.58
N SER A 11 10.79 9.73 -10.15
CA SER A 11 11.07 10.92 -9.35
C SER A 11 10.69 12.21 -10.06
N ARG A 12 10.76 12.26 -11.39
CA ARG A 12 10.35 13.47 -12.15
C ARG A 12 8.85 13.64 -12.27
N TRP A 13 8.09 12.55 -12.15
CA TRP A 13 6.63 12.62 -12.13
C TRP A 13 6.10 12.83 -10.72
N LEU A 14 6.88 12.50 -9.71
CA LEU A 14 6.52 12.58 -8.31
C LEU A 14 7.43 13.55 -7.56
N ASP A 15 6.89 14.67 -7.13
CA ASP A 15 7.61 15.64 -6.27
C ASP A 15 7.88 15.11 -4.84
N GLU A 16 7.47 13.87 -4.54
CA GLU A 16 7.59 13.22 -3.24
C GLU A 16 8.03 11.75 -3.42
N PRO A 17 8.67 11.14 -2.42
CA PRO A 17 9.14 9.74 -2.48
C PRO A 17 7.99 8.71 -2.31
N LEU A 18 6.88 8.90 -3.04
CA LEU A 18 5.72 8.00 -3.02
C LEU A 18 6.05 6.69 -3.74
N SER A 19 6.10 5.60 -2.97
CA SER A 19 6.56 4.28 -3.43
C SER A 19 5.46 3.36 -3.95
N ASP A 20 4.30 3.87 -4.36
CA ASP A 20 3.23 3.06 -4.94
C ASP A 20 3.68 2.46 -6.29
N GLY A 21 3.90 1.15 -6.28
CA GLY A 21 4.28 0.36 -7.45
C GLY A 21 3.23 0.28 -8.54
N SER A 22 2.08 0.94 -8.44
CA SER A 22 1.10 1.08 -9.52
C SER A 22 1.26 2.36 -10.33
N LEU A 23 2.23 3.23 -10.00
CA LEU A 23 2.48 4.46 -10.75
C LEU A 23 2.83 4.20 -12.22
N ILE A 24 3.82 3.34 -12.50
CA ILE A 24 4.25 3.03 -13.87
C ILE A 24 3.10 2.45 -14.73
N PRO A 25 2.32 1.44 -14.29
CA PRO A 25 1.23 0.94 -15.12
C PRO A 25 0.12 1.98 -15.29
N THR A 26 -0.09 2.87 -14.31
CA THR A 26 -1.03 4.00 -14.44
C THR A 26 -0.54 5.00 -15.49
N TYR A 27 0.76 5.32 -15.50
CA TYR A 27 1.38 6.16 -16.53
C TYR A 27 1.27 5.53 -17.91
N LEU A 28 1.61 4.24 -18.05
CA LEU A 28 1.54 3.52 -19.33
C LEU A 28 0.10 3.47 -19.87
N LEU A 29 -0.87 3.20 -19.00
CA LEU A 29 -2.28 3.21 -19.37
C LEU A 29 -2.74 4.62 -19.78
N SER A 30 -2.34 5.64 -19.02
CA SER A 30 -2.66 7.03 -19.32
C SER A 30 -2.05 7.46 -20.66
N SER A 31 -0.79 7.08 -20.92
CA SER A 31 -0.09 7.36 -22.18
C SER A 31 -0.81 6.76 -23.38
N PHE A 32 -1.34 5.53 -23.23
CA PHE A 32 -2.16 4.90 -24.26
C PHE A 32 -3.49 5.62 -24.45
N VAL A 33 -4.25 5.85 -23.37
CA VAL A 33 -5.57 6.50 -23.43
C VAL A 33 -5.48 7.91 -24.00
N ARG A 34 -4.41 8.64 -23.69
CA ARG A 34 -4.16 10.00 -24.17
C ARG A 34 -4.08 10.11 -25.69
N GLN A 35 -3.70 9.04 -26.38
CA GLN A 35 -3.69 9.00 -27.84
C GLN A 35 -5.09 9.14 -28.45
N HIS A 36 -6.14 8.90 -27.65
CA HIS A 36 -7.53 8.88 -28.10
C HIS A 36 -8.38 9.99 -27.47
N VAL A 37 -8.16 10.32 -26.20
CA VAL A 37 -8.98 11.29 -25.46
C VAL A 37 -8.14 12.21 -24.58
N LYS A 38 -8.71 13.34 -24.18
CA LYS A 38 -8.11 14.25 -23.20
C LYS A 38 -8.64 14.07 -21.78
N VAL A 39 -9.79 13.42 -21.64
CA VAL A 39 -10.47 13.19 -20.35
C VAL A 39 -10.91 11.74 -20.25
N ALA A 40 -10.66 11.12 -19.10
CA ALA A 40 -11.12 9.78 -18.76
C ALA A 40 -11.86 9.76 -17.40
N LEU A 41 -12.73 8.75 -17.21
CA LEU A 41 -13.40 8.51 -15.92
C LEU A 41 -12.74 7.31 -15.23
N GLY A 42 -12.13 7.55 -14.08
CA GLY A 42 -11.52 6.56 -13.20
C GLY A 42 -12.53 5.91 -12.24
N GLY A 43 -12.12 4.81 -11.63
CA GLY A 43 -12.92 4.07 -10.63
C GLY A 43 -12.49 4.32 -9.18
N ASP A 44 -11.57 5.27 -8.96
CA ASP A 44 -10.94 5.56 -7.68
C ASP A 44 -11.97 6.05 -6.65
N GLY A 45 -11.78 5.70 -5.38
CA GLY A 45 -12.77 5.92 -4.30
C GLY A 45 -13.78 4.79 -4.14
N GLY A 46 -13.91 3.90 -5.13
CA GLY A 46 -14.90 2.82 -5.10
C GLY A 46 -14.57 1.69 -4.12
N ASP A 47 -13.30 1.46 -3.78
CA ASP A 47 -12.93 0.45 -2.77
C ASP A 47 -13.09 0.99 -1.35
N GLU A 48 -12.75 2.26 -1.16
CA GLU A 48 -12.77 2.97 0.11
C GLU A 48 -14.19 3.07 0.63
N ILE A 49 -15.15 3.54 -0.18
CA ILE A 49 -16.52 3.77 0.29
C ILE A 49 -17.37 2.50 0.34
N PHE A 50 -17.11 1.52 -0.53
CA PHE A 50 -17.90 0.29 -0.61
C PHE A 50 -17.23 -0.92 0.05
N ALA A 51 -16.22 -0.69 0.91
CA ALA A 51 -15.51 -1.73 1.65
C ALA A 51 -14.90 -2.82 0.75
N GLY A 52 -14.21 -2.42 -0.32
CA GLY A 52 -13.65 -3.30 -1.35
C GLY A 52 -12.28 -3.90 -1.05
N TYR A 53 -11.54 -3.33 -0.09
CA TYR A 53 -10.24 -3.87 0.31
C TYR A 53 -10.38 -5.11 1.20
N PRO A 54 -9.51 -6.14 1.02
CA PRO A 54 -9.53 -7.32 1.87
C PRO A 54 -9.23 -7.01 3.34
N MET A 55 -8.55 -5.88 3.60
CA MET A 55 -8.17 -5.45 4.95
C MET A 55 -9.38 -5.13 5.83
N TYR A 56 -10.50 -4.67 5.27
CA TYR A 56 -11.73 -4.46 6.03
C TYR A 56 -12.25 -5.76 6.64
N PHE A 57 -12.15 -6.87 5.91
CA PHE A 57 -12.43 -8.18 6.47
C PHE A 57 -11.34 -8.64 7.44
N GLY A 58 -10.08 -8.30 7.17
CA GLY A 58 -8.95 -8.47 8.09
C GLY A 58 -9.23 -7.88 9.48
N HIS A 59 -9.75 -6.65 9.58
CA HIS A 59 -10.10 -6.02 10.85
C HIS A 59 -11.16 -6.79 11.64
N ARG A 60 -12.14 -7.42 10.95
CA ARG A 60 -13.10 -8.32 11.62
C ARG A 60 -12.43 -9.56 12.20
N LEU A 61 -11.49 -10.15 11.46
CA LEU A 61 -10.71 -11.29 11.94
C LEU A 61 -9.79 -10.89 13.11
N ALA A 62 -9.22 -9.68 13.07
CA ALA A 62 -8.35 -9.17 14.12
C ALA A 62 -9.09 -9.05 15.46
N LYS A 63 -10.36 -8.61 15.48
CA LYS A 63 -11.20 -8.63 16.69
C LYS A 63 -11.37 -10.02 17.30
N ILE A 64 -11.48 -11.05 16.47
CA ILE A 64 -11.62 -12.44 16.93
C ILE A 64 -10.27 -12.92 17.44
N TYR A 65 -9.20 -12.61 16.71
CA TYR A 65 -7.83 -12.95 17.06
C TYR A 65 -7.39 -12.32 18.40
N GLU A 66 -7.73 -11.06 18.65
CA GLU A 66 -7.41 -10.33 19.89
C GLU A 66 -8.03 -10.98 21.14
N LYS A 67 -9.19 -11.64 20.99
CA LYS A 67 -9.84 -12.38 22.09
C LYS A 67 -9.12 -13.68 22.46
N LEU A 68 -8.21 -14.17 21.62
CA LEU A 68 -7.42 -15.35 21.93
C LEU A 68 -6.36 -15.03 23.01
N PRO A 69 -6.16 -15.93 23.99
CA PRO A 69 -5.10 -15.79 24.98
C PRO A 69 -3.73 -15.52 24.33
N SER A 70 -2.95 -14.63 24.95
CA SER A 70 -1.63 -14.24 24.45
C SER A 70 -0.69 -15.43 24.24
N LEU A 71 -0.81 -16.46 25.08
CA LEU A 71 -0.03 -17.70 24.96
C LEU A 71 -0.34 -18.45 23.66
N ILE A 72 -1.61 -18.56 23.27
CA ILE A 72 -1.99 -19.23 22.01
C ILE A 72 -1.49 -18.42 20.83
N ARG A 73 -1.67 -17.09 20.87
CA ARG A 73 -1.18 -16.20 19.82
C ARG A 73 0.34 -16.37 19.65
N LYS A 74 1.12 -16.01 20.66
CA LYS A 74 2.59 -15.92 20.61
C LYS A 74 3.31 -17.26 20.54
N SER A 75 2.78 -18.31 21.15
CA SER A 75 3.46 -19.62 21.23
C SER A 75 3.02 -20.60 20.15
N VAL A 76 1.84 -20.41 19.54
CA VAL A 76 1.32 -21.33 18.52
C VAL A 76 1.13 -20.61 17.19
N ILE A 77 0.34 -19.55 17.15
CA ILE A 77 -0.06 -18.93 15.87
C ILE A 77 1.11 -18.18 15.22
N GLU A 78 1.80 -17.31 15.94
CA GLU A 78 2.90 -16.52 15.35
C GLU A 78 4.03 -17.42 14.82
N PRO A 79 4.54 -18.41 15.57
CA PRO A 79 5.60 -19.29 15.07
C PRO A 79 5.20 -20.08 13.83
N LEU A 80 3.95 -20.57 13.78
CA LEU A 80 3.40 -21.26 12.60
C LEU A 80 3.28 -20.33 11.39
N VAL A 81 2.89 -19.08 11.60
CA VAL A 81 2.78 -18.09 10.53
C VAL A 81 4.18 -17.69 10.02
N TYR A 82 5.15 -17.52 10.91
CA TYR A 82 6.53 -17.18 10.53
C TYR A 82 7.25 -18.35 9.85
N SER A 83 6.86 -19.60 10.10
CA SER A 83 7.40 -20.79 9.42
C SER A 83 6.79 -21.06 8.04
N LEU A 84 5.75 -20.33 7.62
CA LEU A 84 5.16 -20.48 6.29
C LEU A 84 6.21 -20.24 5.18
N PRO A 85 6.23 -21.09 4.14
CA PRO A 85 7.18 -20.97 3.04
C PRO A 85 6.99 -19.65 2.31
N VAL A 86 8.11 -19.02 1.98
CA VAL A 86 8.12 -17.72 1.32
C VAL A 86 7.66 -17.87 -0.12
N SER A 87 6.68 -17.06 -0.52
CA SER A 87 6.24 -16.94 -1.91
C SER A 87 6.62 -15.60 -2.50
N THR A 88 7.09 -15.60 -3.75
CA THR A 88 7.34 -14.38 -4.54
C THR A 88 6.11 -13.90 -5.30
N ARG A 89 4.97 -14.60 -5.19
CA ARG A 89 3.71 -14.18 -5.81
C ARG A 89 3.20 -12.91 -5.14
N ASN A 90 2.66 -11.99 -5.94
CA ASN A 90 2.08 -10.75 -5.42
C ASN A 90 0.92 -11.07 -4.44
N LEU A 91 0.96 -10.47 -3.24
CA LEU A 91 -0.03 -10.65 -2.18
C LEU A 91 -0.30 -12.12 -1.82
N SER A 92 0.76 -12.92 -1.69
CA SER A 92 0.71 -14.32 -1.29
C SER A 92 0.09 -14.52 0.11
N PHE A 93 -0.36 -15.74 0.39
CA PHE A 93 -0.98 -16.07 1.66
C PHE A 93 -0.02 -15.92 2.84
N ASP A 94 1.23 -16.38 2.69
CA ASP A 94 2.27 -16.23 3.71
C ASP A 94 2.54 -14.75 4.02
N TYR A 95 2.62 -13.89 2.99
CA TYR A 95 2.77 -12.45 3.15
C TYR A 95 1.60 -11.85 3.94
N LYS A 96 0.36 -12.15 3.55
CA LYS A 96 -0.84 -11.65 4.25
C LYS A 96 -0.89 -12.12 5.69
N ALA A 97 -0.58 -13.39 5.96
CA ALA A 97 -0.60 -13.95 7.30
C ALA A 97 0.47 -13.32 8.20
N LYS A 98 1.71 -13.23 7.71
CA LYS A 98 2.82 -12.58 8.44
C LYS A 98 2.50 -11.13 8.76
N ARG A 99 1.97 -10.37 7.79
CA ARG A 99 1.52 -8.99 8.01
C ARG A 99 0.35 -8.87 8.99
N PHE A 100 -0.61 -9.79 8.91
CA PHE A 100 -1.75 -9.81 9.81
C PHE A 100 -1.28 -9.96 11.26
N VAL A 101 -0.43 -10.96 11.52
CA VAL A 101 0.11 -11.24 12.85
C VAL A 101 1.04 -10.14 13.32
N SER A 102 1.97 -9.67 12.50
CA SER A 102 2.95 -8.65 12.90
C SER A 102 2.30 -7.33 13.31
N ALA A 103 1.13 -7.01 12.74
CA ALA A 103 0.41 -5.78 13.05
C ALA A 103 -0.63 -5.93 14.16
N SER A 104 -0.89 -7.15 14.63
CA SER A 104 -2.00 -7.48 15.55
C SER A 104 -1.78 -6.98 16.99
N GLU A 105 -0.56 -6.62 17.36
CA GLU A 105 -0.24 -6.07 18.68
C GLU A 105 -0.47 -4.55 18.77
N TYR A 106 -0.71 -3.88 17.64
CA TYR A 106 -0.88 -2.44 17.57
C TYR A 106 -2.36 -2.02 17.62
N ASP A 107 -2.60 -0.76 17.99
CA ASP A 107 -3.93 -0.16 17.97
C ASP A 107 -4.53 -0.14 16.54
N LEU A 108 -5.83 0.18 16.43
CA LEU A 108 -6.56 0.16 15.15
C LEU A 108 -5.86 0.98 14.06
N VAL A 109 -5.34 2.17 14.39
CA VAL A 109 -4.75 3.09 13.41
C VAL A 109 -3.41 2.56 12.92
N ALA A 110 -2.50 2.25 13.85
CA ALA A 110 -1.19 1.72 13.48
C ALA A 110 -1.31 0.38 12.74
N ARG A 111 -2.17 -0.54 13.21
CA ARG A 111 -2.41 -1.82 12.53
C ARG A 111 -2.90 -1.64 11.09
N HIS A 112 -3.79 -0.66 10.87
CA HIS A 112 -4.35 -0.39 9.55
C HIS A 112 -3.32 0.21 8.57
N HIS A 113 -2.40 1.06 9.05
CA HIS A 113 -1.36 1.71 8.24
C HIS A 113 -0.07 0.89 8.07
N LEU A 114 0.28 0.04 9.04
CA LEU A 114 0.91 -1.26 8.78
C LEU A 114 -0.05 -2.05 7.86
N TRP A 115 0.04 -3.31 7.48
CA TRP A 115 -0.84 -3.85 6.39
C TRP A 115 -0.73 -3.18 4.99
N PHE A 116 -0.86 -1.85 4.84
CA PHE A 116 -0.54 -1.03 3.67
C PHE A 116 0.91 -0.55 3.62
N GLY A 117 1.56 -0.26 4.75
CA GLY A 117 2.92 0.33 4.78
C GLY A 117 4.01 -0.65 4.34
N SER A 118 5.26 -0.20 4.18
CA SER A 118 6.38 -1.06 3.78
C SER A 118 7.12 -1.66 4.97
N PHE A 119 7.37 -0.86 6.00
CA PHE A 119 8.11 -1.23 7.20
C PHE A 119 7.20 -1.20 8.43
N SER A 120 7.36 -2.17 9.32
CA SER A 120 6.85 -2.12 10.69
C SER A 120 7.59 -1.08 11.54
N LEU A 121 7.01 -0.67 12.67
CA LEU A 121 7.65 0.29 13.58
C LEU A 121 9.02 -0.23 14.06
N LYS A 122 9.11 -1.52 14.40
CA LYS A 122 10.39 -2.16 14.78
C LYS A 122 11.40 -2.16 13.63
N GLU A 123 10.96 -2.39 12.39
CA GLU A 123 11.86 -2.32 11.24
C GLU A 123 12.29 -0.88 10.94
N GLN A 124 11.45 0.12 11.20
CA GLN A 124 11.82 1.53 11.06
C GLN A 124 12.92 1.93 12.06
N GLU A 125 12.81 1.48 13.32
CA GLU A 125 13.86 1.68 14.33
C GLU A 125 15.20 1.02 13.95
N LEU A 126 15.15 -0.13 13.25
CA LEU A 126 16.35 -0.81 12.76
C LEU A 126 16.91 -0.17 11.49
N LEU A 127 16.03 0.41 10.66
CA LEU A 127 16.36 1.01 9.37
C LEU A 127 16.97 2.40 9.52
N LEU A 128 16.40 3.25 10.37
CA LEU A 128 16.85 4.63 10.52
C LEU A 128 18.06 4.70 11.44
N ASN A 129 18.99 5.62 11.14
CA ASN A 129 20.13 5.86 12.01
C ASN A 129 19.70 6.49 13.34
N ARG A 130 20.48 6.23 14.40
CA ARG A 130 20.18 6.71 15.75
C ARG A 130 20.04 8.23 15.83
N ASP A 131 20.89 8.95 15.11
CA ASP A 131 20.85 10.41 15.09
C ASP A 131 19.54 10.91 14.47
N ILE A 132 19.05 10.27 13.40
CA ILE A 132 17.75 10.60 12.80
C ILE A 132 16.61 10.33 13.78
N LEU A 133 16.61 9.14 14.41
CA LEU A 133 15.56 8.75 15.37
C LEU A 133 15.46 9.72 16.56
N GLN A 134 16.57 10.30 16.99
CA GLN A 134 16.58 11.32 18.06
C GLN A 134 15.94 12.64 17.65
N HIS A 135 15.87 12.94 16.35
CA HIS A 135 15.30 14.17 15.80
C HIS A 135 13.90 13.98 15.22
N THR A 136 13.31 12.79 15.32
CA THR A 136 11.95 12.51 14.85
C THR A 136 10.95 12.43 16.01
N ASP A 137 9.75 12.94 15.79
CA ASP A 137 8.61 12.70 16.67
C ASP A 137 8.25 11.21 16.61
N GLY A 138 8.38 10.49 17.74
CA GLY A 138 8.41 9.03 17.76
C GLY A 138 7.12 8.30 17.32
N ASP A 139 6.02 9.01 17.10
CA ASP A 139 4.73 8.43 16.70
C ASP A 139 4.22 8.98 15.36
N ILE A 140 4.67 8.37 14.27
CA ILE A 140 4.29 8.72 12.89
C ILE A 140 2.78 8.57 12.59
N TYR A 141 2.01 7.93 13.48
CA TYR A 141 0.57 7.75 13.31
C TYR A 141 -0.27 8.68 14.21
N GLU A 142 0.36 9.60 14.94
CA GLU A 142 -0.33 10.52 15.83
C GLU A 142 -1.42 11.32 15.08
N ILE A 143 -1.08 11.91 13.93
CA ILE A 143 -2.01 12.70 13.11
C ILE A 143 -3.24 11.85 12.72
N ALA A 144 -3.02 10.61 12.32
CA ALA A 144 -4.09 9.69 11.97
C ALA A 144 -4.98 9.34 13.19
N ARG A 145 -4.38 9.11 14.37
CA ARG A 145 -5.13 8.88 15.62
C ARG A 145 -5.93 10.09 16.05
N GLN A 146 -5.35 11.29 15.93
CA GLN A 146 -6.05 12.54 16.24
C GLN A 146 -7.23 12.75 15.30
N SER A 147 -7.07 12.46 14.00
CA SER A 147 -8.14 12.62 13.00
C SER A 147 -9.39 11.77 13.29
N LEU A 148 -9.23 10.64 13.98
CA LEU A 148 -10.38 9.79 14.38
C LEU A 148 -11.30 10.47 15.39
N LYS A 149 -10.85 11.53 16.08
CA LYS A 149 -11.71 12.31 16.98
C LYS A 149 -12.82 13.03 16.22
N ASP A 150 -12.61 13.31 14.93
CA ASP A 150 -13.60 13.94 14.05
C ASP A 150 -14.56 12.92 13.40
N CYS A 151 -14.36 11.61 13.67
CA CYS A 151 -15.12 10.53 13.04
C CYS A 151 -16.27 10.09 13.94
N ASP A 152 -17.50 10.21 13.46
CA ASP A 152 -18.74 9.79 14.15
C ASP A 152 -19.09 8.31 13.95
N ALA A 153 -18.33 7.59 13.12
CA ALA A 153 -18.56 6.17 12.86
C ALA A 153 -18.43 5.30 14.12
N ILE A 154 -19.40 4.41 14.32
CA ILE A 154 -19.44 3.49 15.46
C ILE A 154 -18.60 2.24 15.16
N GLU A 155 -18.74 1.67 13.96
CA GLU A 155 -18.06 0.45 13.56
C GLU A 155 -16.58 0.71 13.23
N GLU A 156 -15.67 -0.15 13.71
CA GLU A 156 -14.23 -0.01 13.42
C GLU A 156 -13.90 -0.05 11.94
N ILE A 157 -14.65 -0.83 11.15
CA ILE A 157 -14.43 -0.85 9.69
C ILE A 157 -14.72 0.53 9.10
N GLU A 158 -15.76 1.20 9.56
CA GLU A 158 -16.12 2.53 9.04
C GLU A 158 -15.12 3.59 9.50
N LYS A 159 -14.55 3.46 10.71
CA LYS A 159 -13.39 4.27 11.14
C LYS A 159 -12.18 4.06 10.24
N THR A 160 -11.93 2.83 9.80
CA THR A 160 -10.84 2.56 8.83
C THR A 160 -11.16 3.08 7.43
N GLN A 161 -12.42 3.04 6.98
CA GLN A 161 -12.82 3.71 5.74
C GLN A 161 -12.59 5.22 5.81
N PHE A 162 -12.86 5.85 6.97
CA PHE A 162 -12.56 7.27 7.19
C PHE A 162 -11.06 7.57 7.09
N LEU A 163 -10.21 6.73 7.71
CA LEU A 163 -8.75 6.85 7.60
C LEU A 163 -8.28 6.66 6.15
N ASP A 164 -8.80 5.66 5.45
CA ASP A 164 -8.49 5.42 4.05
C ASP A 164 -8.86 6.64 3.19
N MET A 165 -10.02 7.26 3.42
CA MET A 165 -10.42 8.47 2.68
C MET A 165 -9.48 9.65 2.95
N LYS A 166 -9.05 9.85 4.20
CA LYS A 166 -8.18 10.98 4.58
C LYS A 166 -6.72 10.80 4.17
N PHE A 167 -6.17 9.59 4.27
CA PHE A 167 -4.73 9.37 4.13
C PHE A 167 -4.40 8.50 2.92
N TYR A 168 -5.07 7.36 2.74
CA TYR A 168 -4.69 6.44 1.66
C TYR A 168 -5.19 6.90 0.28
N LEU A 169 -6.46 7.30 0.18
CA LEU A 169 -7.04 7.78 -1.05
C LEU A 169 -6.46 9.12 -1.45
N ALA A 170 -6.43 10.09 -0.52
CA ALA A 170 -5.97 11.44 -0.79
C ALA A 170 -4.47 11.48 -1.11
N GLU A 171 -3.64 10.89 -0.24
CA GLU A 171 -2.18 11.08 -0.29
C GLU A 171 -1.46 10.02 -1.14
N ASP A 172 -2.10 8.88 -1.46
CA ASP A 172 -1.50 7.84 -2.31
C ASP A 172 -2.27 7.71 -3.63
N ILE A 173 -3.52 7.23 -3.60
CA ILE A 173 -4.23 6.85 -4.83
C ILE A 173 -4.47 8.03 -5.75
N LEU A 174 -5.05 9.12 -5.25
CA LEU A 174 -5.37 10.30 -6.05
C LEU A 174 -4.10 11.04 -6.48
N ALA A 175 -3.15 11.22 -5.56
CA ALA A 175 -1.85 11.82 -5.88
C ALA A 175 -1.14 11.06 -7.01
N LYS A 176 -1.09 9.73 -6.94
CA LYS A 176 -0.51 8.88 -7.98
C LYS A 176 -1.27 9.00 -9.31
N VAL A 177 -2.61 8.87 -9.28
CA VAL A 177 -3.42 8.89 -10.51
C VAL A 177 -3.29 10.24 -11.21
N ASP A 178 -3.38 11.33 -10.46
CA ASP A 178 -3.21 12.69 -10.98
C ASP A 178 -1.82 12.86 -11.59
N ARG A 179 -0.74 12.62 -10.83
CA ARG A 179 0.63 12.80 -11.31
C ARG A 179 0.97 11.91 -12.51
N ALA A 180 0.58 10.63 -12.50
CA ALA A 180 0.83 9.72 -13.62
C ALA A 180 0.06 10.09 -14.90
N SER A 181 -1.18 10.56 -14.76
CA SER A 181 -2.01 10.94 -15.91
C SER A 181 -1.65 12.32 -16.46
N MET A 182 -1.32 13.26 -15.58
CA MET A 182 -0.88 14.60 -15.95
C MET A 182 0.53 14.63 -16.57
N ALA A 183 1.39 13.66 -16.27
CA ALA A 183 2.66 13.46 -16.97
C ALA A 183 2.49 13.27 -18.50
N VAL A 184 1.29 12.90 -18.96
CA VAL A 184 0.92 12.84 -20.39
C VAL A 184 -0.24 13.78 -20.75
N SER A 185 -0.57 14.75 -19.89
CA SER A 185 -1.68 15.69 -20.09
C SER A 185 -3.04 14.99 -20.34
N LEU A 186 -3.34 13.94 -19.58
CA LEU A 186 -4.65 13.29 -19.53
C LEU A 186 -5.35 13.66 -18.22
N GLU A 187 -6.54 14.25 -18.30
CA GLU A 187 -7.36 14.52 -17.11
C GLU A 187 -8.13 13.25 -16.71
N VAL A 188 -7.97 12.78 -15.48
CA VAL A 188 -8.75 11.66 -14.93
C VAL A 188 -9.70 12.18 -13.86
N ARG A 189 -11.01 11.96 -14.05
CA ARG A 189 -12.04 12.30 -13.05
C ARG A 189 -12.43 11.06 -12.27
N ALA A 190 -12.75 11.22 -10.99
CA ALA A 190 -13.20 10.11 -10.12
C ALA A 190 -14.69 10.27 -9.72
N PRO A 191 -15.66 9.79 -10.55
CA PRO A 191 -17.09 9.93 -10.27
C PRO A 191 -17.53 9.36 -8.92
N MET A 192 -16.86 8.32 -8.40
CA MET A 192 -17.20 7.74 -7.10
C MET A 192 -16.98 8.73 -5.95
N LEU A 193 -16.16 9.77 -6.13
CA LEU A 193 -15.90 10.82 -5.16
C LEU A 193 -16.89 11.98 -5.23
N ASP A 194 -17.92 11.90 -6.08
CA ASP A 194 -19.01 12.86 -6.03
C ASP A 194 -19.64 12.86 -4.64
N TRP A 195 -19.73 14.03 -4.02
CA TRP A 195 -20.17 14.17 -2.63
C TRP A 195 -21.56 13.58 -2.38
N ARG A 196 -22.44 13.53 -3.40
CA ARG A 196 -23.77 12.92 -3.29
C ARG A 196 -23.68 11.40 -3.16
N ILE A 197 -22.73 10.78 -3.85
CA ILE A 197 -22.46 9.34 -3.72
C ILE A 197 -21.81 9.07 -2.35
N GLN A 198 -20.83 9.88 -1.98
CA GLN A 198 -20.14 9.76 -0.69
C GLN A 198 -21.13 9.85 0.48
N GLU A 199 -21.96 10.90 0.49
CA GLU A 199 -22.96 11.13 1.54
C GLU A 199 -23.99 9.99 1.60
N PHE A 200 -24.48 9.53 0.44
CA PHE A 200 -25.41 8.41 0.38
C PHE A 200 -24.80 7.13 0.95
N VAL A 201 -23.58 6.78 0.53
CA VAL A 201 -22.91 5.53 0.94
C VAL A 201 -22.50 5.57 2.41
N ALA A 202 -22.11 6.74 2.93
CA ALA A 202 -21.80 6.92 4.35
C ALA A 202 -23.00 6.64 5.26
N LYS A 203 -24.22 6.97 4.82
CA LYS A 203 -25.47 6.70 5.56
C LYS A 203 -25.91 5.23 5.51
N LEU A 204 -25.31 4.40 4.66
CA LEU A 204 -25.72 3.00 4.51
C LEU A 204 -25.17 2.12 5.64
N PRO A 205 -26.00 1.27 6.25
CA PRO A 205 -25.51 0.24 7.16
C PRO A 205 -24.41 -0.62 6.53
N LEU A 206 -23.34 -0.87 7.28
CA LEU A 206 -22.15 -1.63 6.83
C LEU A 206 -22.48 -2.96 6.15
N LYS A 207 -23.57 -3.65 6.54
CA LYS A 207 -24.04 -4.91 5.92
C LYS A 207 -24.30 -4.83 4.41
N TYR A 208 -24.60 -3.64 3.88
CA TYR A 208 -24.79 -3.41 2.44
C TYR A 208 -23.47 -3.20 1.69
N LYS A 209 -22.39 -2.84 2.41
CA LYS A 209 -21.04 -2.68 1.86
C LYS A 209 -20.26 -4.00 1.96
N LEU A 210 -20.28 -4.63 3.13
CA LEU A 210 -19.46 -5.81 3.48
C LEU A 210 -20.28 -6.93 4.16
N ARG A 211 -20.25 -8.14 3.60
CA ARG A 211 -20.88 -9.35 4.18
C ARG A 211 -20.06 -10.60 3.85
N ASN A 212 -19.83 -11.46 4.83
CA ASN A 212 -19.16 -12.76 4.68
C ASN A 212 -17.83 -12.69 3.89
N GLY A 213 -17.01 -11.66 4.15
CA GLY A 213 -15.74 -11.46 3.44
C GLY A 213 -15.84 -10.88 2.02
N SER A 214 -17.06 -10.68 1.50
CA SER A 214 -17.27 -9.98 0.22
C SER A 214 -17.59 -8.51 0.44
N GLY A 215 -16.75 -7.64 -0.11
CA GLY A 215 -16.98 -6.20 -0.23
C GLY A 215 -17.80 -5.82 -1.46
N LYS A 216 -18.07 -4.53 -1.61
CA LYS A 216 -18.76 -3.93 -2.77
C LYS A 216 -20.13 -4.51 -3.07
N ILE A 217 -20.86 -4.99 -2.06
CA ILE A 217 -22.10 -5.76 -2.28
C ILE A 217 -23.17 -4.92 -2.97
N ILE A 218 -23.49 -3.74 -2.41
CA ILE A 218 -24.50 -2.86 -3.00
C ILE A 218 -24.09 -2.40 -4.41
N LEU A 219 -22.81 -2.08 -4.62
CA LEU A 219 -22.30 -1.68 -5.93
C LEU A 219 -22.45 -2.81 -6.96
N LYS A 220 -22.02 -4.04 -6.62
CA LYS A 220 -22.19 -5.22 -7.47
C LYS A 220 -23.65 -5.48 -7.79
N ASN A 221 -24.55 -5.36 -6.80
CA ASN A 221 -25.97 -5.54 -6.99
C ASN A 221 -26.58 -4.48 -7.92
N ALA A 222 -26.20 -3.22 -7.77
CA ALA A 222 -26.64 -2.13 -8.64
C ALA A 222 -26.20 -2.33 -10.10
N MET A 223 -25.01 -2.91 -10.30
CA MET A 223 -24.44 -3.13 -11.64
C MET A 223 -24.91 -4.42 -12.33
N LYS A 224 -25.73 -5.26 -11.68
CA LYS A 224 -26.23 -6.53 -12.25
C LYS A 224 -26.95 -6.38 -13.60
N LYS A 225 -27.58 -5.23 -13.83
CA LYS A 225 -28.30 -4.95 -15.09
C LYS A 225 -27.37 -4.50 -16.23
N TYR A 226 -26.15 -4.07 -15.91
CA TYR A 226 -25.23 -3.43 -16.85
C TYR A 226 -23.99 -4.28 -17.16
N LEU A 227 -23.59 -5.18 -16.26
CA LEU A 227 -22.37 -5.96 -16.39
C LEU A 227 -22.67 -7.47 -16.37
N PRO A 228 -21.95 -8.28 -17.16
CA PRO A 228 -22.10 -9.73 -17.13
C PRO A 228 -21.65 -10.31 -15.78
N ALA A 229 -22.22 -11.45 -15.40
CA ALA A 229 -21.95 -12.13 -14.14
C ALA A 229 -20.45 -12.42 -13.93
N GLU A 230 -19.72 -12.69 -15.01
CA GLU A 230 -18.27 -12.93 -14.99
C GLU A 230 -17.47 -11.71 -14.49
N ILE A 231 -17.87 -10.50 -14.85
CA ILE A 231 -17.22 -9.26 -14.39
C ILE A 231 -17.59 -8.97 -12.94
N LEU A 232 -18.85 -9.18 -12.56
CA LEU A 232 -19.34 -8.94 -11.19
C LEU A 232 -18.70 -9.89 -10.16
N ASN A 233 -18.44 -11.13 -10.56
CA ASN A 233 -17.83 -12.17 -9.72
C ASN A 233 -16.31 -12.26 -9.87
N ARG A 234 -15.71 -11.42 -10.73
CA ARG A 234 -14.27 -11.45 -10.96
C ARG A 234 -13.50 -11.15 -9.66
N PRO A 235 -12.46 -11.94 -9.33
CA PRO A 235 -11.58 -11.62 -8.23
C PRO A 235 -10.91 -10.26 -8.40
N LYS A 236 -10.70 -9.52 -7.29
CA LYS A 236 -9.99 -8.24 -7.31
C LYS A 236 -8.58 -8.46 -7.85
N LYS A 237 -8.22 -7.71 -8.90
CA LYS A 237 -6.89 -7.68 -9.48
C LYS A 237 -6.38 -6.24 -9.42
N GLY A 238 -5.29 -6.01 -8.69
CA GLY A 238 -4.64 -4.70 -8.63
C GLY A 238 -3.74 -4.45 -9.85
N PHE A 239 -3.29 -3.20 -9.98
CA PHE A 239 -2.27 -2.76 -10.94
C PHE A 239 -0.86 -3.12 -10.46
N GLY A 240 -0.64 -4.39 -10.13
CA GLY A 240 0.63 -4.86 -9.59
C GLY A 240 1.69 -5.06 -10.67
N MET A 241 2.92 -4.65 -10.37
CA MET A 241 4.10 -4.90 -11.20
C MET A 241 4.92 -6.06 -10.63
N PRO A 242 5.73 -6.75 -11.45
CA PRO A 242 6.60 -7.83 -10.98
C PRO A 242 7.86 -7.31 -10.29
N ILE A 243 7.71 -6.42 -9.28
CA ILE A 243 8.81 -5.72 -8.60
C ILE A 243 9.87 -6.71 -8.08
N ALA A 244 9.44 -7.79 -7.41
CA ALA A 244 10.36 -8.81 -6.91
C ALA A 244 11.27 -9.41 -8.00
N ARG A 245 10.72 -9.61 -9.22
CA ARG A 245 11.49 -10.10 -10.37
C ARG A 245 12.45 -9.03 -10.89
N TRP A 246 12.02 -7.77 -10.91
CA TRP A 246 12.83 -6.67 -11.40
C TRP A 246 14.02 -6.38 -10.48
N LEU A 247 13.81 -6.35 -9.16
CA LEU A 247 14.87 -6.12 -8.17
C LEU A 247 16.02 -7.15 -8.26
N ASN A 248 15.69 -8.40 -8.55
CA ASN A 248 16.69 -9.48 -8.72
C ASN A 248 17.18 -9.62 -10.17
N GLY A 249 16.66 -8.82 -11.10
CA GLY A 249 16.94 -8.90 -12.53
C GLY A 249 17.26 -7.52 -13.10
N SER A 250 16.33 -6.93 -13.84
CA SER A 250 16.54 -5.70 -14.61
C SER A 250 16.90 -4.46 -13.79
N LEU A 251 16.58 -4.41 -12.50
CA LEU A 251 16.92 -3.32 -11.59
C LEU A 251 18.10 -3.66 -10.67
N ARG A 252 18.74 -4.81 -10.84
CA ARG A 252 19.78 -5.28 -9.93
C ARG A 252 20.93 -4.27 -9.81
N ASP A 253 21.41 -3.79 -10.94
CA ASP A 253 22.53 -2.83 -10.99
C ASP A 253 22.12 -1.49 -10.36
N LEU A 254 20.89 -1.03 -10.60
CA LEU A 254 20.34 0.18 -9.98
C LEU A 254 20.22 0.04 -8.46
N VAL A 255 19.80 -1.13 -7.97
CA VAL A 255 19.77 -1.45 -6.53
C VAL A 255 21.18 -1.43 -5.94
N ASP A 256 22.14 -2.06 -6.61
CA ASP A 256 23.53 -2.14 -6.15
C ASP A 256 24.23 -0.77 -6.11
N ASP A 257 23.86 0.14 -7.02
CA ASP A 257 24.35 1.51 -7.05
C ASP A 257 23.67 2.41 -6.00
N LEU A 258 22.34 2.52 -6.04
CA LEU A 258 21.59 3.45 -5.18
C LEU A 258 21.55 3.01 -3.71
N LEU A 259 21.59 1.71 -3.44
CA LEU A 259 21.62 1.16 -2.07
C LEU A 259 23.01 0.67 -1.67
N ASN A 260 24.07 1.20 -2.31
CA ASN A 260 25.44 0.89 -1.96
C ASN A 260 25.78 1.29 -0.50
N PRO A 261 26.41 0.43 0.31
CA PRO A 261 26.73 0.73 1.71
C PRO A 261 27.52 2.03 1.92
N ALA A 262 28.49 2.32 1.06
CA ALA A 262 29.32 3.52 1.18
C ALA A 262 28.50 4.79 0.89
N ARG A 263 27.55 4.69 -0.05
CA ARG A 263 26.61 5.77 -0.37
C ARG A 263 25.65 6.03 0.79
N LEU A 264 25.00 4.97 1.31
CA LEU A 264 24.07 5.07 2.43
C LEU A 264 24.74 5.64 3.68
N LYS A 265 25.95 5.19 3.98
CA LYS A 265 26.75 5.68 5.11
C LYS A 265 27.10 7.17 4.96
N ARG A 266 27.42 7.63 3.75
CA ARG A 266 27.70 9.04 3.47
C ARG A 266 26.48 9.93 3.64
N GLN A 267 25.29 9.45 3.23
CA GLN A 267 24.04 10.19 3.39
C GLN A 267 23.55 10.24 4.85
N GLY A 268 23.83 9.20 5.64
CA GLY A 268 23.56 9.20 7.07
C GLY A 268 22.10 8.99 7.47
N PHE A 269 21.18 8.70 6.55
CA PHE A 269 19.77 8.43 6.89
C PHE A 269 19.50 7.00 7.36
N PHE A 270 20.08 6.01 6.65
CA PHE A 270 19.77 4.60 6.83
C PHE A 270 20.95 3.82 7.40
N ASN A 271 20.62 2.80 8.19
CA ASN A 271 21.54 1.79 8.67
C ASN A 271 21.92 0.85 7.51
N GLU A 272 23.13 0.99 6.99
CA GLU A 272 23.60 0.27 5.82
C GLU A 272 23.60 -1.25 6.04
N GLN A 273 23.91 -1.72 7.25
CA GLN A 273 23.98 -3.14 7.56
C GLN A 273 22.58 -3.80 7.52
N PHE A 274 21.56 -3.06 7.99
CA PHE A 274 20.18 -3.51 7.92
C PHE A 274 19.71 -3.58 6.47
N VAL A 275 20.00 -2.55 5.67
CA VAL A 275 19.64 -2.52 4.24
C VAL A 275 20.32 -3.65 3.46
N GLN A 276 21.61 -3.91 3.69
CA GLN A 276 22.31 -5.02 3.03
C GLN A 276 21.69 -6.37 3.38
N ARG A 277 21.33 -6.59 4.65
CA ARG A 277 20.62 -7.82 5.06
C ARG A 277 19.31 -7.99 4.29
N LEU A 278 18.51 -6.94 4.14
CA LEU A 278 17.26 -7.02 3.36
C LEU A 278 17.53 -7.42 1.91
N ILE A 279 18.56 -6.86 1.29
CA ILE A 279 18.93 -7.16 -0.10
C ILE A 279 19.41 -8.63 -0.22
N GLU A 280 20.27 -9.08 0.68
CA GLU A 280 20.79 -10.47 0.69
C GLU A 280 19.68 -11.50 0.91
N GLU A 281 18.81 -11.28 1.88
CA GLU A 281 17.67 -12.16 2.17
C GLU A 281 16.67 -12.20 1.01
N HIS A 282 16.51 -11.09 0.28
CA HIS A 282 15.67 -11.04 -0.91
C HIS A 282 16.26 -11.79 -2.10
N ARG A 283 17.56 -11.59 -2.36
CA ARG A 283 18.27 -12.22 -3.48
C ARG A 283 18.42 -13.73 -3.29
N SER A 284 18.66 -14.16 -2.05
CA SER A 284 18.75 -15.59 -1.70
C SER A 284 17.40 -16.31 -1.66
N GLY A 285 16.29 -15.56 -1.70
CA GLY A 285 14.94 -16.12 -1.58
C GLY A 285 14.56 -16.53 -0.15
N LYS A 286 15.41 -16.22 0.85
CA LYS A 286 15.12 -16.46 2.27
C LYS A 286 13.90 -15.67 2.75
N ALA A 287 13.68 -14.46 2.22
CA ALA A 287 12.52 -13.62 2.51
C ALA A 287 12.15 -12.72 1.32
N SER A 288 10.89 -12.27 1.28
CA SER A 288 10.40 -11.38 0.22
C SER A 288 10.37 -9.93 0.71
N HIS A 289 11.49 -9.21 0.53
CA HIS A 289 11.64 -7.81 0.92
C HIS A 289 11.42 -6.81 -0.23
N HIS A 290 10.70 -7.22 -1.28
CA HIS A 290 10.53 -6.43 -2.49
C HIS A 290 9.90 -5.06 -2.22
N LYS A 291 8.98 -4.97 -1.25
CA LYS A 291 8.30 -3.72 -0.91
C LYS A 291 9.22 -2.74 -0.17
N GLN A 292 9.98 -3.26 0.81
CA GLN A 292 10.97 -2.49 1.55
C GLN A 292 12.07 -1.95 0.62
N ILE A 293 12.66 -2.83 -0.20
CA ILE A 293 13.72 -2.45 -1.14
C ILE A 293 13.19 -1.43 -2.17
N TRP A 294 11.98 -1.64 -2.71
CA TRP A 294 11.35 -0.68 -3.61
C TRP A 294 11.14 0.69 -2.95
N THR A 295 10.71 0.72 -1.69
CA THR A 295 10.51 1.98 -0.95
C THR A 295 11.83 2.75 -0.83
N LEU A 296 12.91 2.06 -0.47
CA LEU A 296 14.24 2.66 -0.37
C LEU A 296 14.76 3.13 -1.74
N LEU A 297 14.51 2.35 -2.78
CA LEU A 297 14.91 2.69 -4.15
C LEU A 297 14.22 3.98 -4.62
N ILE A 298 12.90 4.10 -4.41
CA ILE A 298 12.14 5.31 -4.76
C ILE A 298 12.63 6.52 -3.95
N PHE A 299 12.90 6.34 -2.65
CA PHE A 299 13.49 7.40 -1.85
C PHE A 299 14.83 7.88 -2.41
N GLN A 300 15.73 6.97 -2.79
CA GLN A 300 17.04 7.34 -3.36
C GLN A 300 16.91 8.07 -4.69
N LEU A 301 16.00 7.63 -5.56
CA LEU A 301 15.72 8.30 -6.84
C LEU A 301 15.18 9.71 -6.64
N TRP A 302 14.27 9.90 -5.68
CA TRP A 302 13.78 11.21 -5.30
C TRP A 302 14.89 12.09 -4.69
N PHE A 303 15.71 11.51 -3.81
CA PHE A 303 16.82 12.21 -3.17
C PHE A 303 17.82 12.75 -4.22
N ASP A 304 18.18 11.95 -5.21
CA ASP A 304 19.11 12.37 -6.28
C ASP A 304 18.54 13.43 -7.21
N GLU A 305 17.21 13.49 -7.39
CA GLU A 305 16.58 14.47 -8.27
C GLU A 305 16.36 15.83 -7.57
N PHE A 306 16.09 15.83 -6.26
CA PHE A 306 15.64 17.04 -5.55
C PHE A 306 16.56 17.56 -4.45
N LEU A 307 17.46 16.73 -3.90
CA LEU A 307 18.30 17.11 -2.75
C LEU A 307 19.80 17.11 -3.04
N VAL A 308 20.23 16.65 -4.21
CA VAL A 308 21.62 16.68 -4.71
C VAL A 308 21.73 17.69 -5.83
#